data_AF-A0AAV2BZ75-F1
#
_entry.id   AF-A0AAV2BZ75-F1
#
_cell.length_a   1.000
_cell.length_b   1.000
_cell.length_c   1.000
_cell.angle_alpha   90.00
_cell.angle_beta   90.00
_cell.angle_gamma   90.00
#
_symmetry.space_group_name_H-M   'P 1'
#
loop_
_entity.id
_entity.type
_entity.pdbx_description
1 polymer ?
#
loop_
_entity_poly.entity_id
_entity_poly.type
_entity_poly.pdbx_seq_one_letter_code
_entity_poly.pdbx_strand_id
1 'polypeptide(L)'
;MDEFAKLFESYSGRDSIVRTTSYLSLYLSTYTRGSLSKKLRLINKELSYCRLLMRLFDDFPMLRYTINYGLGSKEKNGLLRVLGIIKNLLDQLYYPIEHIALAADHHFLKVDSGSFYTVGTVVWGLSCYVDMIRLSFFKHQKLLDITSSIRHKSHLPSQ
;
A
#
# COMPACT_ATOMS: atom_id res chain seq x y z
N MET A 1 16.26 -4.72 -24.17
CA MET A 1 14.96 -5.40 -24.30
C MET A 1 14.71 -6.35 -23.14
N ASP A 2 15.74 -7.05 -22.65
CA ASP A 2 15.61 -8.02 -21.56
C ASP A 2 15.18 -7.44 -20.21
N GLU A 3 15.52 -6.17 -19.94
CA GLU A 3 15.11 -5.48 -18.71
C GLU A 3 13.61 -5.13 -18.70
N PHE A 4 13.06 -4.75 -19.85
CA PHE A 4 11.62 -4.58 -20.02
C PHE A 4 10.88 -5.92 -19.90
N ALA A 5 11.43 -6.99 -20.48
CA ALA A 5 10.87 -8.34 -20.33
C ALA A 5 10.83 -8.78 -18.85
N LYS A 6 11.93 -8.58 -18.10
CA LYS A 6 11.99 -8.84 -16.65
C LYS A 6 10.99 -8.00 -15.85
N LEU A 7 10.75 -6.76 -16.26
CA LEU A 7 9.76 -5.90 -15.63
C LEU A 7 8.33 -6.44 -15.82
N PHE A 8 8.01 -6.99 -16.99
CA PHE A 8 6.72 -7.64 -17.24
C PHE A 8 6.58 -9.00 -16.54
N GLU A 9 7.68 -9.73 -16.34
CA GLU A 9 7.66 -11.01 -15.61
C GLU A 9 7.33 -10.80 -14.12
N SER A 10 7.91 -9.77 -13.51
CA SER A 10 7.65 -9.44 -12.11
C SER A 10 6.24 -8.86 -11.92
N TYR A 11 5.50 -9.39 -10.94
CA TYR A 11 4.18 -8.87 -10.56
C TYR A 11 4.24 -7.38 -10.17
N SER A 12 5.27 -7.00 -9.41
CA SER A 12 5.52 -5.60 -9.00
C SER A 12 5.83 -4.68 -10.19
N GLY A 13 6.51 -5.22 -11.21
CA GLY A 13 6.81 -4.49 -12.43
C GLY A 13 5.56 -4.25 -13.27
N ARG A 14 4.67 -5.24 -13.40
CA ARG A 14 3.36 -5.09 -14.05
C ARG A 14 2.50 -4.03 -13.38
N ASP A 15 2.34 -4.07 -12.06
CA ASP A 15 1.56 -3.03 -11.34
C ASP A 15 2.15 -1.63 -11.58
N SER A 16 3.48 -1.51 -11.54
CA SER A 16 4.17 -0.23 -11.77
C SER A 16 3.95 0.32 -13.17
N ILE A 17 3.93 -0.53 -14.20
CA ILE A 17 3.63 -0.11 -15.59
C ILE A 17 2.19 0.38 -15.70
N VAL A 18 1.23 -0.39 -15.16
CA VAL A 18 -0.19 -0.01 -15.21
C VAL A 18 -0.41 1.30 -14.46
N ARG A 19 0.25 1.50 -13.30
CA ARG A 19 0.22 2.75 -12.53
C ARG A 19 0.71 3.94 -13.33
N THR A 20 1.89 3.79 -13.94
CA THR A 20 2.55 4.87 -14.69
C THR A 20 1.71 5.25 -15.90
N THR A 21 1.16 4.25 -16.60
CA THR A 21 0.31 4.47 -17.77
C THR A 21 -1.02 5.13 -17.40
N SER A 22 -1.61 4.74 -16.27
CA SER A 22 -2.84 5.37 -15.75
C SER A 22 -2.61 6.86 -15.45
N TYR A 23 -1.61 7.18 -14.63
CA TYR A 23 -1.33 8.57 -14.27
C TYR A 23 -0.85 9.41 -15.45
N LEU A 24 -0.09 8.82 -16.38
CA LEU A 24 0.30 9.50 -17.61
C LEU A 24 -0.93 9.83 -18.46
N SER A 25 -1.87 8.89 -18.60
CA SER A 25 -3.13 9.11 -19.32
C SER A 25 -3.97 10.19 -18.66
N LEU A 26 -4.04 10.20 -17.33
CA LEU A 26 -4.73 11.24 -16.56
C LEU A 26 -4.08 12.62 -16.77
N TYR A 27 -2.75 12.69 -16.68
CA TYR A 27 -1.99 13.92 -16.89
C TYR A 27 -2.14 14.46 -18.32
N LEU A 28 -2.04 13.60 -19.34
CA LEU A 28 -2.27 14.01 -20.73
C LEU A 28 -3.71 14.45 -20.98
N SER A 29 -4.67 13.90 -20.23
CA SER A 29 -6.07 14.29 -20.34
C SER A 29 -6.35 15.71 -19.84
N THR A 30 -5.55 16.24 -18.90
CA THR A 30 -5.70 17.62 -18.41
C THR A 30 -5.10 18.63 -19.37
N TYR A 31 -4.04 18.25 -20.10
CA TYR A 31 -3.40 19.11 -21.10
C TYR A 31 -4.13 19.13 -22.44
N THR A 32 -4.77 18.02 -22.81
CA THR A 32 -5.49 17.88 -24.08
C THR A 32 -6.93 18.40 -23.99
N ARG A 33 -7.47 18.98 -25.06
CA ARG A 33 -8.88 19.45 -25.12
C ARG A 33 -9.74 18.59 -26.06
N GLY A 34 -11.05 18.60 -25.85
CA GLY A 34 -12.02 17.95 -26.74
C GLY A 34 -12.21 16.45 -26.51
N SER A 35 -12.43 15.69 -27.59
CA SER A 35 -12.77 14.26 -27.55
C SER A 35 -11.62 13.37 -27.05
N LEU A 36 -10.36 13.76 -27.29
CA LEU A 36 -9.19 13.02 -26.87
C LEU A 36 -9.01 13.04 -25.34
N SER A 37 -9.29 14.17 -24.68
CA SER A 37 -9.30 14.25 -23.21
C SER A 37 -10.29 13.27 -22.59
N LYS A 38 -11.50 13.15 -23.16
CA LYS A 38 -12.52 12.20 -22.71
C LYS A 38 -12.06 10.74 -22.87
N LYS A 39 -11.45 10.41 -24.00
CA LYS A 39 -10.88 9.07 -24.25
C LYS A 39 -9.75 8.73 -23.28
N LEU A 40 -8.84 9.67 -23.02
CA LEU A 40 -7.74 9.49 -22.07
C LEU A 40 -8.24 9.31 -20.63
N ARG A 41 -9.30 10.02 -20.23
CA ARG A 41 -9.96 9.81 -18.93
C ARG A 41 -10.62 8.44 -18.83
N LEU A 42 -11.25 7.97 -19.90
CA LEU A 42 -11.81 6.62 -19.96
C LEU A 42 -10.71 5.56 -19.80
N ILE A 43 -9.60 5.70 -20.54
CA ILE A 43 -8.43 4.82 -20.41
C ILE A 43 -7.90 4.83 -18.97
N ASN A 44 -7.74 6.00 -18.35
CA ASN A 44 -7.33 6.09 -16.95
C ASN A 44 -8.32 5.37 -16.02
N LYS A 45 -9.63 5.50 -16.23
CA LYS A 45 -10.66 4.83 -15.43
C LYS A 45 -10.52 3.30 -15.53
N GLU A 46 -10.42 2.77 -16.74
CA GLU A 46 -10.28 1.32 -16.97
C GLU A 46 -8.93 0.78 -16.44
N LEU A 47 -7.83 1.52 -16.59
CA LEU A 47 -6.53 1.11 -16.03
C LEU A 47 -6.53 1.16 -14.50
N SER A 48 -7.19 2.16 -13.91
CA SER A 48 -7.41 2.22 -12.46
C SER A 48 -8.25 1.04 -11.99
N TYR A 49 -9.31 0.69 -12.73
CA TYR A 49 -10.13 -0.49 -12.47
C TYR A 49 -9.32 -1.79 -12.48
N CYS A 50 -8.50 -2.01 -13.52
CA CYS A 50 -7.62 -3.17 -13.58
C CYS A 50 -6.66 -3.26 -12.38
N ARG A 51 -6.18 -2.12 -11.86
CA ARG A 51 -5.35 -2.09 -10.64
C ARG A 51 -6.11 -2.53 -9.40
N LEU A 52 -7.39 -2.16 -9.29
CA LEU A 52 -8.24 -2.60 -8.18
C LEU A 52 -8.40 -4.12 -8.20
N LEU A 53 -8.68 -4.69 -9.38
CA LEU A 53 -8.81 -6.14 -9.53
C LEU A 53 -7.51 -6.88 -9.25
N MET A 54 -6.36 -6.38 -9.69
CA MET A 54 -5.06 -6.98 -9.34
C MET A 54 -4.85 -6.98 -7.83
N ARG A 55 -5.19 -5.86 -7.15
CA ARG A 55 -5.08 -5.75 -5.70
C ARG A 55 -6.00 -6.72 -4.95
N LEU A 56 -7.21 -6.96 -5.44
CA LEU A 56 -8.11 -7.98 -4.88
C LEU A 56 -7.43 -9.36 -4.78
N PHE A 57 -6.61 -9.73 -5.77
CA PHE A 57 -5.87 -10.99 -5.73
C PHE A 57 -4.71 -10.97 -4.72
N ASP A 58 -4.15 -9.80 -4.41
CA ASP A 58 -3.13 -9.62 -3.37
C ASP A 58 -3.72 -9.61 -1.95
N ASP A 59 -5.01 -9.29 -1.81
CA ASP A 59 -5.70 -9.21 -0.51
C ASP A 59 -5.71 -10.55 0.21
N PHE A 60 -5.77 -11.67 -0.53
CA PHE A 60 -5.78 -13.01 0.05
C PHE A 60 -4.42 -13.39 0.70
N PRO A 61 -3.27 -13.22 0.03
CA PRO A 61 -1.96 -13.27 0.69
C PRO A 61 -1.84 -12.32 1.90
N MET A 62 -2.38 -11.11 1.81
CA MET A 62 -2.33 -10.13 2.90
C MET A 62 -3.19 -10.54 4.11
N LEU A 63 -4.36 -11.13 3.86
CA LEU A 63 -5.22 -11.71 4.90
C LEU A 63 -4.50 -12.87 5.58
N ARG A 64 -3.88 -13.77 4.81
CA ARG A 64 -3.07 -14.86 5.37
C ARG A 64 -1.90 -14.34 6.19
N TYR A 65 -1.22 -13.28 5.74
CA TYR A 65 -0.18 -12.61 6.50
C TYR A 65 -0.73 -12.06 7.83
N THR A 66 -1.87 -11.38 7.80
CA THR A 66 -2.51 -10.80 9.00
C THR A 66 -2.91 -11.87 10.01
N ILE A 67 -3.50 -12.98 9.55
CA ILE A 67 -3.85 -14.12 10.40
C ILE A 67 -2.59 -14.73 11.03
N ASN A 68 -1.53 -14.92 10.26
CA ASN A 68 -0.25 -15.44 10.75
C ASN A 68 0.49 -14.46 11.67
N TYR A 69 0.30 -13.14 11.48
CA TYR A 69 0.82 -12.10 12.35
C TYR A 69 0.08 -12.09 13.69
N GLY A 70 -1.23 -12.39 13.67
CA GLY A 70 -2.08 -12.54 14.85
C GLY A 70 -2.03 -11.30 15.74
N LEU A 71 -1.84 -11.51 17.04
CA LEU A 71 -1.68 -10.42 18.00
C LEU A 71 -0.27 -9.81 18.00
N GLY A 72 0.62 -10.07 17.03
CA GLY A 72 1.95 -9.47 16.98
C GLY A 72 2.93 -10.03 18.02
N SER A 73 2.80 -11.30 18.40
CA SER A 73 3.65 -11.99 19.40
C SER A 73 5.13 -12.07 19.04
N LYS A 74 5.51 -11.68 17.80
CA LYS A 74 6.90 -11.64 17.32
C LYS A 74 7.64 -10.35 17.69
N GLU A 75 6.93 -9.29 18.09
CA GLU A 75 7.50 -7.98 18.40
C GLU A 75 7.81 -7.86 19.90
N LYS A 76 9.06 -7.54 20.27
CA LYS A 76 9.47 -7.34 21.67
C LYS A 76 8.84 -6.10 22.32
N ASN A 77 8.53 -5.08 21.51
CA ASN A 77 8.05 -3.79 21.99
C ASN A 77 6.53 -3.67 21.84
N GLY A 78 5.84 -3.42 22.96
CA GLY A 78 4.37 -3.26 22.99
C GLY A 78 3.84 -2.17 22.03
N LEU A 79 4.58 -1.07 21.86
CA LEU A 79 4.21 -0.01 20.91
C LEU A 79 4.32 -0.47 19.45
N LEU A 80 5.38 -1.18 19.06
CA LEU A 80 5.52 -1.72 17.70
C LEU A 80 4.45 -2.77 17.40
N ARG A 81 4.07 -3.55 18.41
CA ARG A 81 2.99 -4.52 18.36
C ARG A 81 1.64 -3.85 18.10
N VAL A 82 1.29 -2.80 18.85
CA VAL A 82 0.04 -2.05 18.66
C VAL A 82 0.01 -1.37 17.29
N LEU A 83 1.10 -0.71 16.87
CA LEU A 83 1.20 -0.10 15.55
C LEU A 83 1.06 -1.13 14.43
N GLY A 84 1.61 -2.34 14.60
CA GLY A 84 1.47 -3.43 13.64
C GLY A 84 0.04 -3.97 13.52
N ILE A 85 -0.68 -4.08 14.64
CA ILE A 85 -2.09 -4.49 14.65
C ILE A 85 -2.97 -3.42 13.99
N ILE A 86 -2.75 -2.14 14.32
CA ILE A 86 -3.49 -1.02 13.73
C ILE A 86 -3.26 -0.96 12.22
N LYS A 87 -2.01 -1.13 11.76
CA LYS A 87 -1.67 -1.15 10.34
C LYS A 87 -2.39 -2.28 9.61
N ASN A 88 -2.31 -3.50 10.12
CA ASN A 88 -3.01 -4.64 9.50
C ASN A 88 -4.54 -4.43 9.47
N LEU A 89 -5.11 -3.82 10.51
CA LEU A 89 -6.54 -3.50 10.54
C LEU A 89 -6.90 -2.43 9.49
N LEU A 90 -6.09 -1.38 9.36
CA LEU A 90 -6.28 -0.33 8.36
C LEU A 90 -6.18 -0.90 6.94
N ASP A 91 -5.21 -1.77 6.69
CA ASP A 91 -5.07 -2.44 5.40
C ASP A 91 -6.29 -3.33 5.12
N GLN A 92 -6.72 -4.14 6.09
CA GLN A 92 -7.93 -4.96 5.96
C GLN A 92 -9.23 -4.17 5.78
N LEU A 93 -9.31 -2.94 6.29
CA LEU A 93 -10.45 -2.05 6.10
C LEU A 93 -10.41 -1.30 4.77
N TYR A 94 -9.21 -0.95 4.29
CA TYR A 94 -9.01 -0.29 3.01
C TYR A 94 -9.55 -1.12 1.85
N TYR A 95 -9.24 -2.41 1.83
CA TYR A 95 -9.65 -3.32 0.77
C TYR A 95 -11.17 -3.37 0.55
N PRO A 96 -12.04 -3.70 1.53
CA PRO A 96 -13.49 -3.76 1.33
C PRO A 96 -14.10 -2.39 0.98
N ILE A 97 -13.55 -1.28 1.49
CA ILE A 97 -14.02 0.07 1.14
C ILE A 97 -13.78 0.36 -0.35
N GLU A 98 -12.62 -0.04 -0.88
CA GLU A 98 -12.27 0.12 -2.29
C GLU A 98 -13.19 -0.73 -3.20
N HIS A 99 -13.60 -1.92 -2.74
CA HIS A 99 -14.56 -2.78 -3.44
C HIS A 99 -16.01 -2.26 -3.39
N ILE A 100 -16.41 -1.60 -2.31
CA ILE A 100 -17.73 -0.95 -2.22
C ILE A 100 -17.78 0.26 -3.16
N ALA A 101 -16.71 1.04 -3.24
CA ALA A 101 -16.58 2.13 -4.22
C ALA A 101 -16.71 1.60 -5.66
N LEU A 102 -16.12 0.44 -5.93
CA LEU A 102 -16.20 -0.27 -7.21
C LEU A 102 -17.63 -0.72 -7.55
N ALA A 103 -18.32 -1.36 -6.59
CA ALA A 103 -19.70 -1.81 -6.76
C ALA A 103 -20.67 -0.63 -6.99
N ALA A 104 -20.39 0.53 -6.39
CA ALA A 104 -21.11 1.77 -6.64
C ALA A 104 -20.85 2.32 -8.06
N ASP A 105 -19.60 2.28 -8.54
CA ASP A 105 -19.20 2.75 -9.88
C ASP A 105 -19.81 1.93 -11.03
N HIS A 106 -20.11 0.64 -10.81
CA HIS A 106 -20.80 -0.23 -11.78
C HIS A 106 -22.33 -0.21 -11.64
N HIS A 107 -22.89 0.74 -10.88
CA HIS A 107 -24.32 0.89 -10.61
C HIS A 107 -25.00 -0.29 -9.90
N PHE A 108 -24.25 -1.22 -9.29
CA PHE A 108 -24.83 -2.27 -8.45
C PHE A 108 -25.33 -1.72 -7.10
N LEU A 109 -24.76 -0.60 -6.65
CA LEU A 109 -25.17 0.13 -5.44
C LEU A 109 -25.42 1.60 -5.78
N LYS A 110 -26.56 2.14 -5.34
CA LYS A 110 -26.97 3.54 -5.58
C LYS A 110 -26.33 4.48 -4.54
N VAL A 111 -25.01 4.39 -4.40
CA VAL A 111 -24.21 5.10 -3.40
C VAL A 111 -23.22 6.01 -4.12
N ASP A 112 -22.91 7.17 -3.55
CA ASP A 112 -21.96 8.12 -4.14
C ASP A 112 -20.54 7.54 -4.15
N SER A 113 -20.06 7.11 -5.31
CA SER A 113 -18.74 6.47 -5.44
C SER A 113 -17.59 7.42 -5.06
N GLY A 114 -17.76 8.73 -5.30
CA GLY A 114 -16.75 9.75 -4.99
C GLY A 114 -16.41 9.83 -3.49
N SER A 115 -17.42 9.77 -2.62
CA SER A 115 -17.22 9.77 -1.18
C SER A 115 -16.44 8.53 -0.69
N PHE A 116 -16.70 7.35 -1.25
CA PHE A 116 -16.01 6.11 -0.85
C PHE A 116 -14.56 6.07 -1.34
N TYR A 117 -14.26 6.55 -2.54
CA TYR A 117 -12.87 6.71 -2.98
C TYR A 117 -12.07 7.69 -2.12
N THR A 118 -12.72 8.76 -1.65
CA THR A 118 -12.10 9.74 -0.74
C THR A 118 -11.78 9.09 0.61
N VAL A 119 -12.73 8.35 1.19
CA VAL A 119 -12.53 7.61 2.44
C VAL A 119 -11.42 6.57 2.29
N GLY A 120 -11.42 5.80 1.20
CA GLY A 120 -10.35 4.85 0.88
C GLY A 120 -8.98 5.54 0.84
N THR A 121 -8.87 6.64 0.10
CA THR A 121 -7.61 7.41 0.00
C THR A 121 -7.11 7.91 1.35
N VAL A 122 -8.01 8.36 2.24
CA VAL A 122 -7.68 8.79 3.60
C VAL A 122 -7.18 7.61 4.45
N VAL A 123 -7.87 6.46 4.39
CA VAL A 123 -7.47 5.24 5.11
C VAL A 123 -6.10 4.74 4.64
N TRP A 124 -5.87 4.74 3.32
CA TRP A 124 -4.57 4.39 2.75
C TRP A 124 -3.46 5.35 3.18
N GLY A 125 -3.74 6.66 3.17
CA GLY A 125 -2.80 7.68 3.65
C GLY A 125 -2.46 7.49 5.13
N LEU A 126 -3.45 7.13 5.95
CA LEU A 126 -3.23 6.84 7.36
C LEU A 126 -2.40 5.57 7.58
N SER A 127 -2.63 4.51 6.81
CA SER A 127 -1.80 3.29 6.85
C SER A 127 -0.33 3.61 6.50
N CYS A 128 -0.10 4.40 5.45
CA CYS A 128 1.24 4.86 5.07
C CYS A 128 1.93 5.64 6.20
N TYR A 129 1.18 6.50 6.90
CA TYR A 129 1.72 7.28 8.01
C TYR A 129 2.12 6.40 9.21
N VAL A 130 1.29 5.41 9.54
CA VAL A 130 1.59 4.42 10.60
C VAL A 130 2.85 3.62 10.24
N ASP A 131 3.03 3.24 8.98
CA ASP A 131 4.24 2.56 8.51
C ASP A 131 5.50 3.43 8.65
N MET A 132 5.43 4.72 8.29
CA MET A 132 6.56 5.64 8.47
C MET A 132 6.96 5.77 9.94
N ILE A 133 5.98 5.86 10.85
CA ILE A 133 6.22 5.89 12.28
C ILE A 133 6.88 4.59 12.74
N ARG A 134 6.32 3.43 12.36
CA ARG A 134 6.85 2.13 12.76
C ARG A 134 8.29 1.92 12.29
N LEU A 135 8.61 2.28 11.06
CA LEU A 135 9.97 2.18 10.52
C LEU A 135 10.95 3.07 11.29
N SER A 136 10.53 4.29 11.65
CA SER A 136 11.34 5.23 12.43
C SER A 136 11.63 4.67 13.83
N PHE A 137 10.61 4.15 14.52
CA PHE A 137 10.77 3.52 15.83
C PHE A 137 11.62 2.26 15.77
N PHE A 138 11.41 1.40 14.77
CA PHE A 138 12.21 0.18 14.59
C PHE A 138 13.69 0.51 14.37
N LYS A 139 13.98 1.52 13.54
CA LYS A 139 15.35 2.00 13.32
C LYS A 139 15.96 2.56 14.60
N HIS A 140 15.20 3.34 15.36
CA HIS A 140 15.66 3.90 16.63
C HIS A 140 16.00 2.81 17.66
N GLN A 141 15.12 1.81 17.83
CA GLN A 141 15.38 0.67 18.72
C GLN A 141 16.63 -0.10 18.32
N LYS A 142 16.79 -0.38 17.02
CA LYS A 142 17.95 -1.11 16.52
C LYS A 142 19.27 -0.37 16.77
N LEU A 143 19.26 0.96 16.72
CA LEU A 143 20.43 1.78 17.05
C LEU A 143 20.78 1.69 18.54
N LEU A 144 19.79 1.75 19.43
CA LEU A 144 20.01 1.62 20.88
C LEU A 144 20.56 0.23 21.25
N ASP A 145 20.08 -0.83 20.59
CA ASP A 145 20.56 -2.19 20.80
C ASP A 145 22.01 -2.35 20.30
N ILE A 146 22.38 -1.72 19.18
CA ILE A 146 23.77 -1.72 18.68
C ILE A 146 24.69 -0.92 19.63
N THR A 147 24.27 0.27 20.06
CA THR A 147 25.07 1.12 20.97
C THR A 147 25.27 0.44 22.33
N SER A 148 24.26 -0.24 22.86
CA SER A 148 24.39 -1.01 24.12
C SER A 148 25.29 -2.24 23.96
N SER A 149 25.23 -2.94 22.81
CA SER A 149 26.14 -4.05 22.51
C SER A 149 27.60 -3.61 22.39
N ILE A 150 27.87 -2.46 21.75
CA ILE A 150 29.22 -1.87 21.66
C ILE A 150 29.71 -1.47 23.06
N ARG A 151 28.86 -0.83 23.88
CA ARG A 151 29.19 -0.44 25.26
C ARG A 151 29.49 -1.65 26.16
N HIS A 152 28.79 -2.76 25.96
CA HIS A 152 29.06 -3.99 26.71
C HIS A 152 30.37 -4.67 26.29
N LYS A 153 30.75 -4.58 25.00
CA LYS A 153 32.06 -5.06 24.52
C LYS A 153 33.23 -4.18 24.97
N SER A 154 33.05 -2.87 25.14
CA SER A 154 34.10 -1.97 25.62
C SER A 154 34.41 -2.08 27.12
N HIS A 155 33.53 -2.70 27.91
CA HIS A 155 33.73 -2.93 29.35
C HIS A 155 34.24 -4.33 29.69
N LEU A 156 34.46 -5.20 28.70
CA LEU A 156 35.18 -6.46 28.92
C LEU A 156 36.69 -6.16 28.91
N PRO A 157 37.41 -6.36 30.02
CA PRO A 157 38.87 -6.24 30.01
C PRO A 157 39.41 -7.29 29.03
N SER A 158 40.30 -6.84 28.13
CA SER A 158 41.10 -7.70 27.27
C SER A 158 41.90 -8.66 28.15
N GLN A 159 41.43 -9.91 28.24
CA GLN A 159 42.25 -11.05 28.62
C GLN A 159 42.97 -11.60 27.39
#